data_AF-A0A952PG70-F1
#
_entry.id   AF-A0A952PG70-F1
#
_cell.length_a   1.000
_cell.length_b   1.000
_cell.length_c   1.000
_cell.angle_alpha   90.00
_cell.angle_beta   90.00
_cell.angle_gamma   90.00
#
_symmetry.space_group_name_H-M   'P 1'
#
loop_
_entity.id
_entity.type
_entity.pdbx_description
1 polymer ?
#
loop_
_entity_poly.entity_id
_entity_poly.type
_entity_poly.pdbx_seq_one_letter_code
_entity_poly.pdbx_strand_id
1 'polypeptide(L)'
;MISLETLFWLLIGIFTFVGFIRGWSKEVLVTFSLILAIFVITVFLQYVPFMKPYMDAGGPGRVFYVHAAVVIIFAFFGYQSPKLRQLSEVVLRQRFEDSLLGGLAGALNGYVLFGSLLYYLHQSGYPFDWVVAPGPELVNLMVFMAPAILGVPAIYFAVAVAFTFVMVVVI
;
A
#
# COMPACT_ATOMS: atom_id res chain seq x y z
N MET A 1 -11.15 -10.09 -21.81
CA MET A 1 -10.47 -9.01 -21.08
C MET A 1 -10.92 -9.10 -19.63
N ILE A 2 -9.99 -9.14 -18.66
CA ILE A 2 -10.36 -9.14 -17.24
C ILE A 2 -10.67 -7.69 -16.84
N SER A 3 -11.76 -7.45 -16.12
CA SER A 3 -12.09 -6.10 -15.64
C SER A 3 -11.11 -5.68 -14.53
N LEU A 4 -10.79 -4.39 -14.45
CA LEU A 4 -9.92 -3.85 -13.38
C LEU A 4 -10.50 -4.14 -11.99
N GLU A 5 -11.82 -4.16 -11.87
CA GLU A 5 -12.50 -4.49 -10.63
C GLU A 5 -12.28 -5.95 -10.21
N THR A 6 -12.47 -6.90 -11.13
CA THR A 6 -12.19 -8.32 -10.85
C THR A 6 -10.73 -8.52 -10.51
N LEU A 7 -9.81 -7.85 -11.22
CA LEU A 7 -8.38 -7.91 -10.91
C LEU A 7 -8.06 -7.36 -9.52
N PHE A 8 -8.66 -6.23 -9.14
CA PHE A 8 -8.46 -5.60 -7.83
C PHE A 8 -8.86 -6.54 -6.68
N TRP A 9 -10.07 -7.09 -6.71
CA TRP A 9 -10.53 -8.02 -5.68
C TRP A 9 -9.77 -9.34 -5.67
N LEU A 10 -9.37 -9.85 -6.84
CA LEU A 10 -8.53 -11.05 -6.95
C LEU A 10 -7.18 -10.83 -6.25
N LEU A 11 -6.53 -9.68 -6.50
CA LEU A 11 -5.24 -9.35 -5.91
C LEU A 11 -5.33 -9.19 -4.39
N ILE A 12 -6.41 -8.59 -3.87
CA ILE A 12 -6.69 -8.57 -2.43
C ILE A 12 -6.82 -10.00 -1.90
N GLY A 13 -7.58 -10.86 -2.57
CA GLY A 13 -7.75 -12.26 -2.18
C GLY A 13 -6.44 -13.05 -2.10
N ILE A 14 -5.53 -12.83 -3.06
CA ILE A 14 -4.18 -13.41 -3.05
C ILE A 14 -3.41 -12.92 -1.82
N PHE A 15 -3.45 -11.63 -1.52
CA PHE A 15 -2.75 -11.06 -0.38
C PHE A 15 -3.33 -11.48 0.97
N THR A 16 -4.64 -11.71 1.05
CA THR A 16 -5.28 -12.38 2.20
C THR A 16 -4.66 -13.75 2.44
N PHE A 17 -4.47 -14.55 1.38
CA PHE A 17 -3.86 -15.87 1.51
C PHE A 17 -2.37 -15.79 1.91
N VAL A 18 -1.62 -14.85 1.32
CA VAL A 18 -0.22 -14.59 1.70
C VAL A 18 -0.12 -14.22 3.18
N GLY A 19 -0.96 -13.30 3.65
CA GLY A 19 -0.99 -12.89 5.04
C GLY A 19 -1.38 -14.02 5.99
N PHE A 20 -2.31 -14.89 5.58
CA PHE A 20 -2.72 -16.06 6.36
C PHE A 20 -1.56 -17.01 6.64
N ILE A 21 -0.68 -17.20 5.66
CA ILE A 21 0.54 -18.04 5.80
C ILE A 21 1.63 -17.30 6.57
N ARG A 22 1.81 -16.00 6.32
CA ARG A 22 2.94 -15.22 6.86
C ARG A 22 2.77 -14.81 8.32
N GLY A 23 1.53 -14.63 8.77
CA GLY A 23 1.17 -14.24 10.13
C GLY A 23 1.12 -12.72 10.34
N TRP A 24 0.28 -12.29 11.28
CA TRP A 24 -0.09 -10.88 11.47
C TRP A 24 1.10 -9.96 11.79
N SER A 25 2.02 -10.34 12.69
CA SER A 25 3.09 -9.45 13.15
C SER A 25 4.00 -8.99 12.00
N LYS A 26 4.21 -9.85 11.00
CA LYS A 26 5.01 -9.52 9.81
C LYS A 26 4.22 -8.67 8.82
N GLU A 27 2.92 -8.94 8.65
CA GLU A 27 2.05 -8.17 7.75
C GLU A 27 1.82 -6.75 8.27
N VAL A 28 1.75 -6.52 9.59
CA VAL A 28 1.60 -5.17 10.16
C VAL A 28 2.78 -4.27 9.78
N LEU A 29 4.00 -4.80 9.74
CA LEU A 29 5.18 -4.05 9.28
C LEU A 29 5.08 -3.64 7.80
N VAL A 30 4.46 -4.48 6.97
CA VAL A 30 4.18 -4.13 5.57
C VAL A 30 3.20 -2.96 5.52
N THR A 31 2.15 -2.98 6.34
CA THR A 31 1.16 -1.89 6.38
C THR A 31 1.84 -0.56 6.68
N PHE A 32 2.74 -0.53 7.66
CA PHE A 32 3.50 0.69 7.99
C PHE A 32 4.41 1.14 6.85
N SER A 33 5.04 0.20 6.13
CA SER A 33 5.85 0.53 4.95
C SER A 33 4.99 1.16 3.85
N LEU A 34 3.78 0.65 3.62
CA LEU A 34 2.85 1.21 2.62
C LEU A 34 2.33 2.60 3.03
N ILE A 35 2.01 2.81 4.31
CA ILE A 35 1.67 4.14 4.84
C ILE A 35 2.85 5.10 4.63
N LEU A 36 4.07 4.66 4.92
CA LEU A 36 5.28 5.46 4.69
C LEU A 36 5.47 5.79 3.20
N ALA A 37 5.13 4.88 2.29
CA ALA A 37 5.16 5.16 0.85
C ALA A 37 4.23 6.31 0.46
N ILE A 38 2.99 6.29 0.95
CA ILE A 38 2.00 7.35 0.71
C ILE A 38 2.51 8.68 1.29
N PHE A 39 3.06 8.66 2.52
CA PHE A 39 3.67 9.83 3.12
C PHE A 39 4.83 10.40 2.30
N VAL A 40 5.75 9.56 1.83
CA VAL A 40 6.87 9.97 1.00
C VAL A 40 6.37 10.64 -0.28
N ILE A 41 5.37 10.05 -0.94
CA ILE A 41 4.73 10.65 -2.12
C ILE A 41 4.17 12.04 -1.77
N THR A 42 3.38 12.15 -0.70
CA THR A 42 2.75 13.41 -0.28
C THR A 42 3.80 14.48 0.01
N VAL A 43 4.85 14.14 0.76
CA VAL A 43 5.92 15.08 1.14
C VAL A 43 6.74 15.49 -0.08
N PHE A 44 7.09 14.55 -0.95
CA PHE A 44 7.87 14.83 -2.15
C PHE A 44 7.10 15.78 -3.08
N LEU A 45 5.80 15.53 -3.31
CA LEU A 45 4.99 16.40 -4.14
C LEU A 45 4.75 17.78 -3.53
N GLN A 46 4.62 17.87 -2.21
CA GLN A 46 4.26 19.12 -1.54
C GLN A 46 5.47 20.02 -1.29
N TYR A 47 6.62 19.44 -0.92
CA TYR A 47 7.75 20.22 -0.40
C TYR A 47 9.00 20.19 -1.28
N VAL A 48 9.08 19.32 -2.30
CA VAL A 48 10.22 19.28 -3.23
C VAL A 48 9.88 20.10 -4.47
N PRO A 49 10.44 21.33 -4.63
CA PRO A 49 9.96 22.28 -5.65
C PRO A 49 10.12 21.80 -7.10
N PHE A 50 11.10 20.94 -7.37
CA PHE A 50 11.37 20.42 -8.71
C PHE A 50 10.48 19.23 -9.10
N MET A 51 9.76 18.62 -8.15
CA MET A 51 9.05 17.37 -8.40
C MET A 51 7.82 17.55 -9.29
N LYS A 52 6.97 18.54 -9.00
CA LYS A 52 5.78 18.84 -9.82
C LYS A 52 6.13 19.18 -11.28
N PRO A 53 7.04 20.13 -11.56
CA PRO A 53 7.44 20.42 -12.95
C PRO A 53 8.05 19.21 -13.68
N TYR A 54 8.83 18.38 -12.98
CA TYR A 54 9.44 17.17 -13.58
C TYR A 54 8.37 16.14 -14.01
N MET A 55 7.33 15.98 -13.19
CA MET A 55 6.22 15.07 -13.46
C MET A 55 5.32 15.60 -14.58
N ASP A 56 4.98 16.89 -14.54
CA ASP A 56 4.14 17.54 -15.56
C ASP A 56 4.80 17.52 -16.94
N ALA A 57 6.12 17.75 -17.01
CA ALA A 57 6.89 17.66 -18.25
C ALA A 57 6.94 16.24 -18.86
N GLY A 58 6.52 15.22 -18.11
CA GLY A 58 6.50 13.83 -18.55
C GLY A 58 5.17 13.29 -19.01
N GLY A 59 4.12 14.09 -18.88
CA GLY A 59 2.76 13.66 -19.10
C GLY A 59 2.25 12.66 -18.05
N PRO A 60 0.98 12.23 -18.18
CA PRO A 60 0.30 11.50 -17.12
C PRO A 60 0.88 10.09 -16.86
N GLY A 61 1.48 9.46 -17.88
CA GLY A 61 2.18 8.19 -17.72
C GLY A 61 3.37 8.28 -16.76
N ARG A 62 4.19 9.34 -16.87
CA ARG A 62 5.32 9.56 -15.94
C ARG A 62 4.83 9.79 -14.52
N VAL A 63 3.77 10.58 -14.36
CA VAL A 63 3.12 10.81 -13.07
C VAL A 63 2.78 9.46 -12.42
N PHE A 64 2.08 8.58 -13.13
CA PHE A 64 1.74 7.26 -12.62
C PHE A 64 2.98 6.42 -12.27
N TYR A 65 3.97 6.32 -13.17
CA TYR A 65 5.16 5.50 -12.92
C TYR A 65 5.95 5.92 -11.70
N VAL A 66 6.08 7.23 -11.43
CA VAL A 66 6.77 7.72 -10.23
C VAL A 66 6.03 7.28 -8.97
N HIS A 67 4.71 7.47 -8.90
CA HIS A 67 3.89 7.04 -7.78
C HIS A 67 3.96 5.52 -7.58
N ALA A 68 3.76 4.76 -8.66
CA ALA A 68 3.78 3.31 -8.65
C ALA A 68 5.14 2.76 -8.21
N ALA A 69 6.24 3.35 -8.70
CA ALA A 69 7.59 2.96 -8.30
C ALA A 69 7.81 3.15 -6.80
N VAL A 70 7.40 4.28 -6.23
CA VAL A 70 7.52 4.52 -4.78
C VAL A 70 6.70 3.49 -4.00
N VAL A 71 5.42 3.30 -4.34
CA VAL A 71 4.58 2.31 -3.65
C VAL A 71 5.16 0.90 -3.74
N ILE A 72 5.62 0.47 -4.92
CA ILE A 72 6.18 -0.88 -5.14
C ILE A 72 7.50 -1.07 -4.39
N ILE A 73 8.39 -0.07 -4.40
CA ILE A 73 9.67 -0.15 -3.68
C ILE A 73 9.44 -0.29 -2.17
N PHE A 74 8.54 0.50 -1.60
CA PHE A 74 8.23 0.40 -0.18
C PHE A 74 7.46 -0.88 0.16
N ALA A 75 6.54 -1.34 -0.69
CA ALA A 75 5.91 -2.65 -0.54
C ALA A 75 6.96 -3.76 -0.52
N PHE A 76 7.89 -3.73 -1.47
CA PHE A 76 8.99 -4.69 -1.57
C PHE A 76 9.84 -4.70 -0.29
N PHE A 77 10.27 -3.54 0.20
CA PHE A 77 11.01 -3.47 1.46
C PHE A 77 10.19 -3.92 2.69
N GLY A 78 8.88 -3.65 2.71
CA GLY A 78 8.01 -4.16 3.79
C GLY A 78 7.88 -5.69 3.77
N TYR A 79 7.83 -6.29 2.58
CA TYR A 79 7.80 -7.75 2.41
C TYR A 79 9.16 -8.40 2.61
N GLN A 80 10.25 -7.70 2.30
CA GLN A 80 11.58 -8.09 2.71
C GLN A 80 11.71 -7.92 4.21
N SER A 81 11.26 -8.91 4.98
CA SER A 81 11.61 -8.99 6.40
C SER A 81 13.11 -9.26 6.51
N PRO A 82 13.96 -8.31 6.93
CA PRO A 82 15.29 -8.68 7.37
C PRO A 82 15.13 -9.73 8.48
N LYS A 83 16.10 -10.65 8.58
CA LYS A 83 16.18 -11.62 9.68
C LYS A 83 16.47 -10.86 10.98
N LEU A 84 15.50 -10.08 11.48
CA LEU A 84 15.49 -9.58 12.83
C LEU A 84 15.43 -10.83 13.70
N ARG A 85 16.60 -11.15 14.28
CA ARG A 85 16.78 -12.24 15.23
C ARG A 85 15.64 -12.18 16.24
N GLN A 86 14.92 -13.30 16.36
CA GLN A 86 14.24 -13.69 17.59
C GLN A 86 13.31 -12.62 18.20
N LEU A 87 12.25 -12.22 17.50
CA LEU A 87 11.04 -11.83 18.22
C LEU A 87 10.28 -13.12 18.60
N SER A 88 10.77 -13.72 19.68
CA SER A 88 10.19 -14.83 20.45
C SER A 88 10.11 -16.20 19.75
N GLU A 89 11.12 -17.05 20.02
CA GLU A 89 11.02 -18.52 19.95
C GLU A 89 9.92 -19.10 20.88
N VAL A 90 9.17 -18.26 21.60
CA VAL A 90 8.09 -18.62 22.53
C VAL A 90 6.70 -18.67 21.85
N VAL A 91 6.55 -18.16 20.62
CA VAL A 91 5.25 -18.13 19.89
C VAL A 91 5.15 -19.23 18.80
N LEU A 92 5.90 -20.32 18.96
CA LEU A 92 5.92 -21.46 18.03
C LEU A 92 4.78 -22.49 18.24
N ARG A 93 3.65 -22.04 18.79
CA ARG A 93 2.37 -22.73 18.65
C ARG A 93 1.46 -21.78 17.85
N GLN A 94 1.58 -21.83 16.53
CA GLN A 94 0.68 -21.07 15.65
C GLN A 94 -0.75 -21.47 15.99
N ARG A 95 -1.46 -20.59 16.69
CA ARG A 95 -2.90 -20.71 16.85
C ARG A 95 -3.51 -20.28 15.53
N PHE A 96 -4.57 -20.95 15.12
CA PHE A 96 -5.37 -20.55 13.95
C PHE A 96 -5.77 -19.06 14.00
N GLU A 97 -5.90 -18.50 15.21
CA GLU A 97 -6.10 -17.08 15.50
C GLU A 97 -5.03 -16.18 14.86
N ASP A 98 -3.73 -16.52 14.97
CA ASP A 98 -2.64 -15.71 14.41
C ASP A 98 -2.64 -15.72 12.87
N SER A 99 -3.02 -16.86 12.27
CA SER A 99 -3.18 -16.99 10.82
C SER A 99 -4.39 -16.21 10.32
N LEU A 100 -5.52 -16.24 11.04
CA LEU A 100 -6.70 -15.43 10.68
C LEU A 100 -6.39 -13.93 10.71
N LEU A 101 -5.74 -13.45 11.78
CA LEU A 101 -5.30 -12.05 11.88
C LEU A 101 -4.28 -11.72 10.78
N GLY A 102 -3.40 -12.66 10.45
CA GLY A 102 -2.49 -12.56 9.31
C GLY A 102 -3.24 -12.37 8.00
N GLY A 103 -4.31 -13.15 7.77
CA GLY A 103 -5.14 -13.02 6.58
C GLY A 103 -5.82 -11.67 6.46
N LEU A 104 -6.38 -11.16 7.56
CA LEU A 104 -6.98 -9.81 7.60
C LEU A 104 -5.94 -8.71 7.33
N ALA A 105 -4.76 -8.80 7.95
CA ALA A 105 -3.67 -7.88 7.71
C ALA A 105 -3.16 -7.95 6.25
N GLY A 106 -3.09 -9.16 5.68
CA GLY A 106 -2.80 -9.38 4.27
C GLY A 106 -3.83 -8.73 3.35
N ALA A 107 -5.13 -8.92 3.63
CA ALA A 107 -6.21 -8.28 2.88
C ALA A 107 -6.08 -6.75 2.91
N LEU A 108 -5.79 -6.18 4.09
CA LEU A 108 -5.54 -4.76 4.27
C LEU A 108 -4.32 -4.30 3.46
N ASN A 109 -3.22 -5.05 3.48
CA ASN A 109 -2.02 -4.73 2.70
C ASN A 109 -2.28 -4.79 1.20
N GLY A 110 -2.99 -5.80 0.72
CA GLY A 110 -3.42 -5.89 -0.68
C GLY A 110 -4.29 -4.70 -1.07
N TYR A 111 -5.24 -4.34 -0.21
CA TYR A 111 -6.11 -3.18 -0.41
C TYR A 111 -5.31 -1.87 -0.48
N VAL A 112 -4.41 -1.63 0.47
CA VAL A 112 -3.58 -0.41 0.49
C VAL A 112 -2.65 -0.38 -0.71
N LEU A 113 -1.99 -1.49 -1.03
CA LEU A 113 -1.05 -1.58 -2.16
C LEU A 113 -1.74 -1.35 -3.50
N PHE A 114 -2.67 -2.24 -3.86
CA PHE A 114 -3.33 -2.18 -5.17
C PHE A 114 -4.34 -1.05 -5.26
N GLY A 115 -4.97 -0.67 -4.14
CA GLY A 115 -5.83 0.49 -4.07
C GLY A 115 -5.06 1.79 -4.30
N SER A 116 -3.85 1.90 -3.77
CA SER A 116 -2.96 3.04 -4.07
C SER A 116 -2.55 3.08 -5.54
N LEU A 117 -2.12 1.94 -6.10
CA LEU A 117 -1.76 1.86 -7.52
C LEU A 117 -2.93 2.24 -8.42
N LEU A 118 -4.12 1.71 -8.15
CA LEU A 118 -5.32 2.00 -8.91
C LEU A 118 -5.77 3.46 -8.76
N TYR A 119 -5.66 4.02 -7.55
CA TYR A 119 -5.97 5.42 -7.29
C TYR A 119 -5.04 6.37 -8.08
N TYR A 120 -3.73 6.12 -8.08
CA TYR A 120 -2.79 6.93 -8.86
C TYR A 120 -2.96 6.73 -10.36
N LEU A 121 -3.35 5.53 -10.81
CA LEU A 121 -3.69 5.27 -12.20
C LEU A 121 -4.93 6.08 -12.62
N HIS A 122 -5.94 6.12 -11.76
CA HIS A 122 -7.15 6.92 -11.98
C HIS A 122 -6.83 8.43 -12.04
N GLN A 123 -6.00 8.94 -11.12
CA GLN A 123 -5.56 10.34 -11.15
C GLN A 123 -4.79 10.70 -12.42
N SER A 124 -4.03 9.76 -12.98
CA SER A 124 -3.33 9.96 -14.25
C SER A 124 -4.22 9.83 -15.51
N GLY A 125 -5.52 9.56 -15.34
CA GLY A 125 -6.47 9.48 -16.45
C GLY A 125 -6.31 8.23 -17.33
N TYR A 126 -5.81 7.12 -16.78
CA TYR A 126 -5.58 5.87 -17.51
C TYR A 126 -4.71 6.05 -18.78
N PRO A 127 -3.44 6.45 -18.63
CA PRO A 127 -2.58 6.91 -19.74
C PRO A 127 -2.06 5.80 -20.66
N PHE A 128 -2.65 4.60 -20.61
CA PHE A 128 -2.16 3.43 -21.32
C PHE A 128 -3.25 2.91 -22.25
N ASP A 129 -2.92 2.73 -23.53
CA ASP A 129 -3.87 2.26 -24.55
C ASP A 129 -4.47 0.88 -24.25
N TRP A 130 -3.75 0.07 -23.47
CA TRP A 130 -4.17 -1.27 -23.07
C TRP A 130 -4.98 -1.30 -21.76
N VAL A 131 -5.18 -0.14 -21.11
CA VAL A 131 -5.98 0.00 -19.88
C VAL A 131 -7.23 0.82 -20.20
N VAL A 132 -8.40 0.20 -20.04
CA VAL A 132 -9.68 0.89 -20.17
C VAL A 132 -10.14 1.36 -18.80
N ALA A 133 -10.70 2.57 -18.74
CA ALA A 133 -11.31 3.09 -17.51
C ALA A 133 -12.38 2.11 -16.99
N PRO A 134 -12.44 1.86 -15.68
CA PRO A 134 -13.38 0.92 -15.09
C PRO A 134 -14.81 1.50 -15.06
N GLY A 135 -15.78 0.64 -14.78
CA GLY A 135 -17.17 1.03 -14.56
C GLY A 135 -17.37 1.91 -13.32
N PRO A 136 -18.58 2.47 -13.14
CA PRO A 136 -18.88 3.43 -12.08
C PRO A 136 -18.69 2.86 -10.67
N GLU A 137 -18.87 1.55 -10.48
CA GLU A 137 -18.70 0.87 -9.18
C GLU A 137 -17.28 1.06 -8.63
N LEU A 138 -16.27 0.73 -9.42
CA LEU A 138 -14.87 0.88 -9.01
C LEU A 138 -14.45 2.36 -8.91
N VAL A 139 -15.00 3.24 -9.76
CA VAL A 139 -14.74 4.69 -9.67
C VAL A 139 -15.25 5.26 -8.34
N ASN A 140 -16.44 4.85 -7.90
CA ASN A 140 -17.00 5.28 -6.63
C ASN A 140 -16.15 4.82 -5.43
N LEU A 141 -15.43 3.70 -5.57
CA LEU A 141 -14.51 3.22 -4.54
C LEU A 141 -13.23 4.07 -4.42
N MET A 142 -12.89 4.91 -5.40
CA MET A 142 -11.65 5.71 -5.40
C MET A 142 -11.52 6.65 -4.20
N VAL A 143 -12.65 7.15 -3.70
CA VAL A 143 -12.72 8.03 -2.51
C VAL A 143 -12.31 7.28 -1.23
N PHE A 144 -12.48 5.96 -1.21
CA PHE A 144 -12.12 5.12 -0.06
C PHE A 144 -10.70 4.56 -0.16
N MET A 145 -10.02 4.70 -1.30
CA MET A 145 -8.67 4.17 -1.46
C MET A 145 -7.69 4.82 -0.49
N ALA A 146 -6.68 4.05 -0.08
CA ALA A 146 -5.76 4.45 0.97
C ALA A 146 -5.14 5.86 0.77
N PRO A 147 -4.68 6.27 -0.43
CA PRO A 147 -4.14 7.63 -0.59
C PRO A 147 -5.19 8.75 -0.52
N ALA A 148 -6.47 8.45 -0.80
CA ALA A 148 -7.56 9.41 -0.66
C ALA A 148 -7.90 9.64 0.82
N ILE A 149 -8.01 8.56 1.60
CA ILE A 149 -8.28 8.62 3.05
C ILE A 149 -7.07 9.18 3.80
N LEU A 150 -5.86 8.72 3.45
CA LEU A 150 -4.60 9.15 4.03
C LEU A 150 -4.06 10.40 3.29
N GLY A 151 -4.93 11.34 2.97
CA GLY A 151 -4.53 12.67 2.52
C GLY A 151 -3.94 13.51 3.66
N VAL A 152 -3.54 14.74 3.35
CA VAL A 152 -3.14 15.72 4.37
C VAL A 152 -4.39 16.19 5.13
N PRO A 153 -4.40 16.24 6.49
CA PRO A 153 -3.29 15.96 7.41
C PRO A 153 -3.24 14.54 7.96
N ALA A 154 -4.21 13.67 7.64
CA ALA A 154 -4.35 12.33 8.19
C ALA A 154 -3.06 11.49 8.07
N ILE A 155 -2.33 11.63 6.95
CA ILE A 155 -1.07 10.91 6.75
C ILE A 155 0.00 11.19 7.80
N TYR A 156 0.06 12.43 8.31
CA TYR A 156 1.05 12.81 9.33
C TYR A 156 0.76 12.08 10.65
N PHE A 157 -0.51 11.96 11.02
CA PHE A 157 -0.93 11.19 12.19
C PHE A 157 -0.72 9.69 11.98
N ALA A 158 -1.07 9.15 10.81
CA ALA A 158 -0.90 7.73 10.51
C ALA A 158 0.57 7.30 10.62
N VAL A 159 1.48 8.12 10.10
CA VAL A 159 2.93 7.90 10.23
C VAL A 159 3.40 8.00 11.67
N ALA A 160 2.95 9.01 12.43
CA ALA A 160 3.30 9.14 13.86
C ALA A 160 2.85 7.93 14.68
N VAL A 161 1.65 7.41 14.42
CA VAL A 161 1.12 6.18 15.04
C VAL A 161 1.95 4.96 14.64
N ALA A 162 2.25 4.80 13.34
CA ALA A 162 3.07 3.70 12.84
C ALA A 162 4.47 3.68 13.48
N PHE A 163 5.16 4.83 13.54
CA PHE A 163 6.46 4.93 14.19
C PHE A 163 6.40 4.68 15.69
N THR A 164 5.39 5.22 16.37
CA THR A 164 5.20 4.99 17.81
C THR A 164 5.01 3.51 18.11
N PHE A 165 4.18 2.83 17.31
CA PHE A 165 3.98 1.39 17.42
C PHE A 165 5.29 0.62 17.23
N VAL A 166 6.07 0.93 16.19
CA VAL A 166 7.35 0.29 15.94
C VAL A 166 8.31 0.51 17.11
N MET A 167 8.40 1.72 17.66
CA MET A 167 9.23 1.99 18.83
C MET A 167 8.83 1.15 20.04
N VAL A 168 7.53 1.06 20.33
CA VAL A 168 7.02 0.28 21.47
C VAL A 168 7.25 -1.23 21.31
N VAL A 169 7.21 -1.75 20.09
CA VAL A 169 7.40 -3.18 19.83
C VAL A 169 8.88 -3.58 19.75
N VAL A 170 9.75 -2.67 19.34
CA VAL A 170 11.18 -2.94 19.15
C VAL A 170 12.01 -2.72 20.42
N ILE A 171 11.62 -1.78 21.27
CA ILE A 171 12.28 -1.46 22.56
C ILE A 171 11.79 -2.42 23.65
#